data_AF-A0A953RNF0-F1
#
_entry.id   AF-A0A953RNF0-F1
#
_cell.length_a   1.000
_cell.length_b   1.000
_cell.length_c   1.000
_cell.angle_alpha   90.00
_cell.angle_beta   90.00
_cell.angle_gamma   90.00
#
_symmetry.space_group_name_H-M   'P 1'
#
loop_
_entity.id
_entity.type
_entity.pdbx_description
1 polymer ?
#
loop_
_entity_poly.entity_id
_entity_poly.type
_entity_poly.pdbx_seq_one_letter_code
_entity_poly.pdbx_strand_id
1 'polypeptide(L)' 'MTSCRECENLNRVFESKLTEYLAARSAVLYRINTQFAARRQVDMERAKNDMEEHMSTCSFAIQLRA' A
#
# COMPACT_ATOMS: atom_id res chain seq x y z
N MET A 1 -6.54 -3.54 -24.89
CA MET A 1 -6.47 -2.42 -23.94
C MET A 1 -5.37 -2.74 -22.95
N THR A 2 -4.25 -2.02 -23.02
CA THR A 2 -3.09 -2.24 -22.15
C THR A 2 -3.32 -1.58 -20.80
N SER A 3 -3.12 -2.34 -19.73
CA SER A 3 -3.13 -1.87 -18.35
C SER A 3 -2.05 -0.82 -18.09
N CYS A 4 -2.31 0.07 -17.14
CA CYS A 4 -1.28 0.99 -16.63
C CYS A 4 -0.28 0.19 -15.79
N ARG A 5 0.98 0.10 -16.27
CA ARG A 5 2.07 -0.59 -15.53
C ARG A 5 2.38 0.04 -14.19
N GLU A 6 2.19 1.36 -14.06
CA GLU A 6 2.40 2.07 -12.81
C GLU A 6 1.32 1.71 -11.78
N CYS A 7 0.05 1.59 -12.19
CA CYS A 7 -1.01 1.03 -11.34
C CYS A 7 -0.63 -0.37 -10.83
N GLU A 8 -0.17 -1.26 -11.71
CA GLU A 8 0.21 -2.62 -11.33
C GLU A 8 1.37 -2.62 -10.34
N ASN A 9 2.39 -1.80 -10.57
CA ASN A 9 3.53 -1.70 -9.68
C ASN A 9 3.15 -1.13 -8.31
N LEU A 10 2.39 -0.03 -8.27
CA LEU A 10 1.94 0.59 -7.02
C LEU A 10 1.03 -0.35 -6.22
N ASN A 11 0.12 -1.07 -6.91
CA ASN A 11 -0.71 -2.07 -6.25
C ASN A 11 0.13 -3.20 -5.64
N ARG A 12 1.13 -3.73 -6.37
CA ARG A 12 2.05 -4.74 -5.83
C ARG A 12 2.85 -4.24 -4.62
N VAL A 13 3.32 -3.00 -4.67
CA VAL A 13 4.05 -2.38 -3.54
C VAL A 13 3.12 -2.25 -2.34
N PHE A 14 1.90 -1.76 -2.53
CA PHE A 14 0.90 -1.67 -1.47
C PHE A 14 0.56 -3.03 -0.87
N GLU A 15 0.27 -4.05 -1.69
CA GLU A 15 -0.02 -5.41 -1.23
C GLU A 15 1.14 -6.02 -0.43
N SER A 16 2.37 -5.79 -0.87
CA SER A 16 3.58 -6.22 -0.15
C SER A 16 3.67 -5.55 1.23
N LYS A 17 3.47 -4.22 1.30
CA LYS A 17 3.53 -3.48 2.57
C LYS A 17 2.36 -3.78 3.49
N LEU A 18 1.17 -4.02 2.96
CA LEU A 18 0.02 -4.48 3.73
C LEU A 18 0.31 -5.86 4.36
N THR A 19 0.88 -6.78 3.59
CA THR A 19 1.26 -8.11 4.09
C THR A 19 2.29 -8.01 5.21
N GLU A 20 3.35 -7.21 5.02
CA GLU A 20 4.36 -6.96 6.06
C GLU A 20 3.73 -6.34 7.32
N TYR A 21 2.84 -5.36 7.17
CA TYR A 21 2.15 -4.72 8.28
C TYR A 21 1.24 -5.68 9.05
N LEU A 22 0.45 -6.50 8.36
CA LEU A 22 -0.43 -7.49 8.98
C LEU A 22 0.36 -8.55 9.75
N ALA A 23 1.46 -9.05 9.16
CA ALA A 23 2.37 -9.97 9.81
C ALA A 23 2.98 -9.32 11.07
N ALA A 24 3.48 -8.09 10.95
CA ALA A 24 4.02 -7.35 12.09
C ALA A 24 2.98 -7.16 13.19
N ARG A 25 1.75 -6.76 12.86
CA ARG A 25 0.66 -6.52 13.81
C ARG A 25 0.26 -7.77 14.61
N SER A 26 0.46 -8.96 14.04
CA SER A 26 0.24 -10.23 14.74
C SER A 26 1.37 -10.59 15.73
N ALA A 27 2.55 -9.99 15.59
CA ALA A 27 3.70 -10.27 16.42
C ALA A 27 3.65 -9.54 17.77
N VAL A 28 4.15 -10.19 18.83
CA VAL A 28 4.28 -9.58 20.17
C VAL A 28 5.13 -8.30 20.13
N LEU A 29 6.17 -8.28 19.28
CA LEU A 29 7.07 -7.13 19.11
C LEU A 29 6.31 -5.84 18.76
N TYR A 30 5.24 -5.95 17.97
CA TYR A 30 4.42 -4.80 17.59
C TYR A 30 3.69 -4.17 18.78
N ARG A 31 3.33 -4.96 19.80
CA ARG A 31 2.67 -4.46 21.00
C ARG A 31 3.64 -3.77 21.97
N ILE A 32 4.86 -4.30 22.06
CA ILE A 32 5.85 -3.84 23.05
C ILE A 32 6.80 -2.76 22.52
N ASN A 33 6.91 -2.62 21.19
CA ASN A 33 7.78 -1.63 20.56
C ASN A 33 6.96 -0.70 19.66
N THR A 34 6.58 0.44 20.24
CA THR A 34 5.76 1.47 19.58
C THR A 34 6.46 2.08 18.36
N GLN A 35 7.79 2.19 18.37
CA GLN A 35 8.54 2.70 17.23
C GLN A 35 8.52 1.70 16.05
N PHE A 36 8.61 0.40 16.34
CA PHE A 36 8.44 -0.64 15.33
C PHE A 36 7.03 -0.64 14.75
N ALA A 37 6.01 -0.55 15.60
CA ALA A 37 4.61 -0.45 15.16
C ALA A 37 4.36 0.77 14.27
N ALA A 38 4.82 1.96 14.71
CA ALA A 38 4.68 3.19 13.96
C ALA A 38 5.36 3.13 12.59
N ARG A 39 6.59 2.59 12.51
CA ARG A 39 7.28 2.40 11.23
C ARG A 39 6.47 1.53 10.25
N ARG A 40 6.01 0.36 10.70
CA ARG A 40 5.22 -0.55 9.85
C ARG A 40 3.91 0.06 9.38
N GLN A 41 3.26 0.85 10.24
CA GLN A 41 2.05 1.56 9.87
C GLN A 41 2.32 2.66 8.85
N VAL A 42 3.36 3.49 9.06
CA VAL A 42 3.75 4.56 8.14
C VAL A 42 4.16 4.01 6.77
N ASP A 43 4.92 2.92 6.72
CA ASP A 43 5.35 2.29 5.47
C ASP A 43 4.14 1.83 4.63
N MET A 44 3.13 1.25 5.29
CA MET A 44 1.89 0.81 4.65
C MET A 44 1.02 1.98 4.17
N GLU A 45 0.82 2.99 5.03
CA GLU A 45 0.03 4.19 4.65
C GLU A 45 0.68 4.98 3.53
N ARG A 46 2.03 5.09 3.49
CA ARG A 46 2.71 5.73 2.38
C ARG A 46 2.45 4.99 1.06
N ALA A 47 2.64 3.67 1.04
CA ALA A 47 2.38 2.87 -0.16
C ALA A 47 0.92 2.96 -0.62
N LYS A 48 -0.03 3.04 0.33
CA LYS A 48 -1.45 3.27 0.04
C LYS A 48 -1.68 4.64 -0.60
N ASN A 49 -1.14 5.70 0.00
CA ASN A 49 -1.31 7.06 -0.52
C ASN A 49 -0.72 7.21 -1.92
N ASP A 50 0.48 6.67 -2.17
CA ASP A 50 1.13 6.71 -3.49
C ASP A 50 0.24 6.02 -4.55
N MET A 51 -0.36 4.87 -4.21
CA MET A 51 -1.29 4.16 -5.07
C MET A 51 -2.57 4.95 -5.32
N GLU A 52 -3.20 5.49 -4.27
CA GLU A 52 -4.44 6.25 -4.37
C GLU A 52 -4.26 7.54 -5.18
N GLU A 53 -3.15 8.25 -4.98
CA GLU A 53 -2.78 9.45 -5.74
C GLU A 53 -2.65 9.13 -7.24
N HIS A 54 -1.92 8.07 -7.60
CA HIS A 54 -1.82 7.65 -8.99
C HIS A 54 -3.18 7.23 -9.57
N MET A 55 -3.96 6.43 -8.83
CA MET A 55 -5.28 5.99 -9.29
C MET A 55 -6.27 7.15 -9.49
N SER A 56 -6.09 8.28 -8.80
CA SER A 56 -6.93 9.46 -8.96
C SER A 56 -6.69 10.21 -10.28
N THR A 57 -5.50 10.07 -10.88
CA THR A 57 -5.11 10.76 -12.12
C THR A 57 -4.95 9.81 -13.31
N CYS A 58 -4.84 8.51 -13.08
CA CYS A 58 -4.63 7.52 -14.11
C CYS A 58 -5.91 7.28 -14.93
N SER A 59 -5.86 7.59 -16.24
CA SER A 59 -6.98 7.37 -17.17
C SER A 59 -7.46 5.91 -17.21
N PHE A 60 -6.54 4.94 -17.06
CA PHE A 60 -6.88 3.53 -17.01
C PHE A 60 -7.63 3.14 -15.73
N ALA A 61 -7.20 3.68 -14.58
CA ALA A 61 -7.88 3.44 -13.31
C ALA A 61 -9.26 4.11 -13.26
N ILE A 62 -9.39 5.30 -13.86
CA ILE A 62 -10.66 6.03 -13.97
C ILE A 62 -11.65 5.25 -14.86
N GLN A 63 -11.18 4.72 -16.00
CA GLN A 63 -12.01 3.90 -16.90
C GLN A 63 -12.50 2.58 -16.27
N LEU A 64 -11.75 2.00 -15.34
CA LEU A 64 -12.16 0.79 -14.62
C LEU A 64 -13.20 1.05 -13.52
N ARG A 65 -13.36 2.30 -13.08
CA ARG A 65 -14.30 2.71 -12.01
C ARG A 65 -15.61 3.29 -12.54
N ALA A 66 -15.70 3.60 -13.84
CA ALA A 66 -16.88 4.12 -14.52
C ALA A 66 -17.75 2.99 -15.08
#